data_AF-A0A959TLA0-F1
#
_entry.id   AF-A0A959TLA0-F1
#
_cell.length_a   1.000
_cell.length_b   1.000
_cell.length_c   1.000
_cell.angle_alpha   90.00
_cell.angle_beta   90.00
_cell.angle_gamma   90.00
#
_symmetry.space_group_name_H-M   'P 1'
#
loop_
_entity.id
_entity.type
_entity.pdbx_description
1 polymer ?
#
loop_
_entity_poly.entity_id
_entity_poly.type
_entity_poly.pdbx_seq_one_letter_code
_entity_poly.pdbx_strand_id
1 'polypeptide(L)'
;VVNWLIKPFTMAFFAWLFFTRLYAAWITPELAQEYIAGAILLGAAPCTAMVFVWSYLSGGDPNYTLVQVSVNDLILLVLFIPIVQLLLGITGIAIPWGVLGTSVIVFVVVPLVAGYLTHRWLIRSRGEAWFKSRFLPALKPLSITALLATLVLLFAFQGQRILDQPIDIVLIAIPLALQTYFIFFLTWKGGRWLELPYRTCAPASMIGASNFFELAVAVAIALFGLNSGAALATVVGVLIEVPIMLHLVRIAKTWKYT
;
A
#
# COMPACT_ATOMS: atom_id res chain seq x y z
N VAL A 1 -0.73 10.52 11.03
CA VAL A 1 0.47 10.21 11.85
C VAL A 1 1.03 8.84 11.50
N VAL A 2 0.32 7.74 11.81
CA VAL A 2 0.83 6.38 11.60
C VAL A 2 1.37 6.15 10.18
N ASN A 3 0.59 6.48 9.14
CA ASN A 3 0.97 6.23 7.74
C ASN A 3 2.24 6.95 7.27
N TRP A 4 2.55 8.10 7.86
CA TRP A 4 3.59 8.99 7.33
C TRP A 4 4.81 9.08 8.23
N LEU A 5 4.63 8.99 9.55
CA LEU A 5 5.71 9.16 10.53
C LEU A 5 6.14 7.85 11.19
N ILE A 6 5.31 6.81 11.15
CA ILE A 6 5.59 5.55 11.84
C ILE A 6 5.83 4.45 10.83
N LYS A 7 4.83 4.17 9.99
CA LYS A 7 4.82 3.07 9.03
C LYS A 7 6.05 3.02 8.12
N PRO A 8 6.50 4.13 7.48
CA PRO A 8 7.64 4.06 6.56
C PRO A 8 8.95 3.75 7.30
N PHE A 9 9.12 4.34 8.48
CA PHE A 9 10.32 4.18 9.32
C PHE A 9 10.38 2.79 9.97
N THR A 10 9.24 2.27 10.45
CA THR A 10 9.19 0.92 10.99
C THR A 10 9.37 -0.11 9.88
N MET A 11 8.84 0.15 8.67
CA MET A 11 9.11 -0.71 7.51
C MET A 11 10.59 -0.75 7.17
N ALA A 12 11.25 0.41 7.09
CA ALA A 12 12.70 0.48 6.89
C ALA A 12 13.46 -0.27 8.00
N PHE A 13 13.04 -0.11 9.26
CA PHE A 13 13.66 -0.79 10.40
C PHE A 13 13.50 -2.32 10.35
N PHE A 14 12.29 -2.84 10.11
CA PHE A 14 12.05 -4.28 9.97
C PHE A 14 12.80 -4.85 8.78
N ALA A 15 12.76 -4.17 7.63
CA ALA A 15 13.50 -4.58 6.44
C ALA A 15 15.02 -4.62 6.71
N TRP A 16 15.58 -3.58 7.31
CA TRP A 16 17.00 -3.55 7.67
C TRP A 16 17.36 -4.66 8.65
N LEU A 17 16.60 -4.83 9.73
CA LEU A 17 16.87 -5.84 10.76
C LEU A 17 16.86 -7.25 10.15
N PHE A 18 15.84 -7.56 9.34
CA PHE A 18 15.70 -8.88 8.77
C PHE A 18 16.70 -9.11 7.63
N PHE A 19 16.74 -8.26 6.62
CA PHE A 19 17.57 -8.50 5.43
C PHE A 19 19.07 -8.30 5.67
N THR A 20 19.49 -7.39 6.55
CA THR A 20 20.93 -7.13 6.79
C THR A 20 21.51 -7.82 8.02
N ARG A 21 20.70 -8.13 9.05
CA ARG A 21 21.20 -8.73 10.29
C ARG A 21 20.82 -10.18 10.43
N LEU A 22 19.52 -10.49 10.38
CA LEU A 22 19.05 -11.86 10.58
C LEU A 22 19.32 -12.75 9.38
N TYR A 23 19.21 -12.21 8.17
CA TYR A 23 19.32 -12.98 6.93
C TYR A 23 20.67 -12.83 6.21
N ALA A 24 21.67 -12.23 6.88
CA ALA A 24 23.00 -12.04 6.31
C ALA A 24 23.68 -13.36 5.89
N ALA A 25 23.28 -14.50 6.48
CA ALA A 25 23.79 -15.81 6.10
C ALA A 25 23.12 -16.42 4.86
N TRP A 26 21.94 -15.91 4.45
CA TRP A 26 21.13 -16.47 3.36
C TRP A 26 21.03 -15.56 2.14
N ILE A 27 21.33 -14.27 2.27
CA ILE A 27 21.12 -13.25 1.23
C ILE A 27 22.41 -12.45 1.05
N THR A 28 22.77 -12.13 -0.20
CA THR A 28 23.91 -11.24 -0.47
C THR A 28 23.59 -9.79 -0.08
N PRO A 29 24.61 -8.97 0.24
CA PRO A 29 24.39 -7.56 0.61
C PRO A 29 23.64 -6.76 -0.46
N GLU A 30 23.88 -7.04 -1.73
CA GLU A 30 23.23 -6.38 -2.86
C GLU A 30 21.73 -6.72 -2.90
N LEU A 31 21.40 -8.01 -2.77
CA LEU A 31 20.02 -8.47 -2.78
C LEU A 31 19.26 -7.98 -1.54
N ALA A 32 19.92 -7.91 -0.39
CA ALA A 32 19.36 -7.31 0.82
C ALA A 32 19.01 -5.83 0.61
N GLN A 33 19.86 -5.04 -0.05
CA GLN A 33 19.56 -3.64 -0.38
C GLN A 33 18.33 -3.52 -1.29
N GLU A 34 18.21 -4.38 -2.29
CA GLU A 34 17.04 -4.38 -3.18
C GLU A 34 15.74 -4.75 -2.43
N TYR A 35 15.77 -5.75 -1.54
CA TYR A 35 14.62 -6.11 -0.71
C TYR A 35 14.22 -5.00 0.25
N ILE A 36 15.19 -4.30 0.85
CA ILE A 36 14.93 -3.12 1.67
C ILE A 36 14.30 -2.02 0.85
N ALA A 37 14.78 -1.80 -0.38
CA ALA A 37 14.22 -0.78 -1.26
C ALA A 37 12.76 -1.05 -1.61
N GLY A 38 12.44 -2.28 -2.02
CA GLY A 38 11.06 -2.69 -2.30
C GLY A 38 10.15 -2.57 -1.07
N ALA A 39 10.64 -2.98 0.11
CA ALA A 39 9.89 -2.84 1.36
C ALA A 39 9.61 -1.37 1.71
N ILE A 40 10.59 -0.48 1.58
CA ILE A 40 10.41 0.96 1.84
C ILE A 40 9.38 1.57 0.88
N LEU A 41 9.46 1.25 -0.42
CA LEU A 41 8.50 1.71 -1.41
C LEU A 41 7.07 1.28 -1.05
N LEU A 42 6.91 0.03 -0.60
CA LEU A 42 5.62 -0.49 -0.14
C LEU A 42 5.14 0.21 1.14
N GLY A 43 6.01 0.37 2.13
CA GLY A 43 5.68 0.97 3.43
C GLY A 43 5.41 2.47 3.40
N ALA A 44 6.01 3.19 2.45
CA ALA A 44 5.82 4.63 2.26
C ALA A 44 4.54 4.98 1.48
N ALA A 45 3.94 4.01 0.79
CA ALA A 45 2.73 4.22 0.00
C ALA A 45 1.47 3.75 0.77
N PRO A 46 0.65 4.66 1.32
CA PRO A 46 -0.58 4.29 2.01
C PRO A 46 -1.64 3.79 1.02
N CYS A 47 -2.38 2.74 1.38
CA CYS A 47 -3.45 2.18 0.56
C CYS A 47 -4.59 3.17 0.34
N THR A 48 -5.19 3.13 -0.86
CA THR A 48 -6.23 4.08 -1.30
C THR A 48 -7.57 3.38 -1.58
N ALA A 49 -7.57 2.27 -2.34
CA ALA A 49 -8.78 1.60 -2.76
C ALA A 49 -9.20 0.43 -1.85
N MET A 50 -8.28 -0.51 -1.59
CA MET A 50 -8.60 -1.78 -0.92
C MET A 50 -9.02 -1.60 0.54
N VAL A 51 -8.55 -0.52 1.18
CA VAL A 51 -8.95 -0.05 2.51
C VAL A 51 -10.47 0.02 2.68
N PHE A 52 -11.23 0.41 1.63
CA PHE A 52 -12.69 0.49 1.73
C PHE A 52 -13.32 -0.88 1.96
N VAL A 53 -12.75 -1.93 1.35
CA VAL A 53 -13.21 -3.31 1.53
C VAL A 53 -12.91 -3.76 2.97
N TRP A 54 -11.71 -3.49 3.48
CA TRP A 54 -11.32 -3.84 4.85
C TRP A 54 -12.13 -3.09 5.91
N SER A 55 -12.37 -1.80 5.69
CA SER A 55 -13.27 -0.98 6.51
C SER A 55 -14.70 -1.55 6.51
N TYR A 56 -15.25 -1.84 5.33
CA TYR A 56 -16.57 -2.43 5.21
C TYR A 56 -16.68 -3.78 5.92
N LEU A 57 -15.74 -4.70 5.69
CA LEU A 57 -15.76 -6.03 6.30
C LEU A 57 -15.57 -5.98 7.82
N SER A 58 -14.84 -4.99 8.33
CA SER A 58 -14.66 -4.77 9.77
C SER A 58 -15.81 -3.96 10.41
N GLY A 59 -16.77 -3.45 9.64
CA GLY A 59 -17.89 -2.65 10.19
C GLY A 59 -17.50 -1.21 10.54
N GLY A 60 -16.51 -0.65 9.86
CA GLY A 60 -16.08 0.74 9.98
C GLY A 60 -17.11 1.76 9.49
N ASP A 61 -16.86 3.03 9.80
CA ASP A 61 -17.61 4.15 9.24
C ASP A 61 -17.08 4.50 7.82
N PRO A 62 -17.94 4.41 6.78
CA PRO A 62 -17.57 4.76 5.42
C PRO A 62 -17.14 6.22 5.26
N ASN A 63 -17.75 7.15 5.99
CA ASN A 63 -17.44 8.59 5.90
C ASN A 63 -16.05 8.87 6.47
N TYR A 64 -15.73 8.30 7.62
CA TYR A 64 -14.39 8.38 8.19
C TYR A 64 -13.34 7.80 7.24
N THR A 65 -13.63 6.63 6.67
CA THR A 65 -12.74 5.96 5.72
C THR A 65 -12.47 6.84 4.50
N LEU A 66 -13.51 7.45 3.93
CA LEU A 66 -13.41 8.35 2.78
C LEU A 66 -12.53 9.57 3.09
N VAL A 67 -12.75 10.23 4.22
CA VAL A 67 -11.97 11.40 4.64
C VAL A 67 -10.51 11.02 4.84
N GLN A 68 -10.23 9.90 5.52
CA GLN A 68 -8.86 9.46 5.76
C GLN A 68 -8.13 9.09 4.48
N VAL A 69 -8.78 8.38 3.55
CA VAL A 69 -8.17 8.07 2.24
C VAL A 69 -7.88 9.35 1.48
N SER A 70 -8.84 10.27 1.40
CA SER A 70 -8.67 11.54 0.68
C SER A 70 -7.53 12.38 1.26
N VAL A 71 -7.41 12.43 2.59
CA VAL A 71 -6.30 13.13 3.26
C VAL A 71 -4.96 12.44 2.99
N ASN A 72 -4.90 11.11 3.03
CA ASN A 72 -3.68 10.38 2.71
C ASN A 72 -3.27 10.61 1.25
N ASP A 73 -4.20 10.61 0.30
CA ASP A 73 -3.91 10.84 -1.11
C ASP A 73 -3.30 12.23 -1.35
N LEU A 74 -3.84 13.26 -0.69
CA LEU A 74 -3.28 14.62 -0.76
C LEU A 74 -1.89 14.71 -0.14
N ILE A 75 -1.67 14.07 1.01
CA ILE A 75 -0.36 14.05 1.66
C ILE A 75 0.65 13.28 0.80
N LEU A 76 0.23 12.21 0.12
CA LEU A 76 1.06 11.39 -0.76
C LEU A 76 1.73 12.22 -1.85
N LEU A 77 1.01 13.15 -2.46
CA LEU A 77 1.55 14.01 -3.52
C LEU A 77 2.77 14.83 -3.06
N VAL A 78 2.89 15.11 -1.76
CA VAL A 78 3.95 15.95 -1.20
C VAL A 78 4.99 15.14 -0.44
N LEU A 79 4.56 14.20 0.41
CA LEU A 79 5.45 13.50 1.36
C LEU A 79 6.04 12.20 0.82
N PHE A 80 5.43 11.57 -0.20
CA PHE A 80 5.93 10.29 -0.71
C PHE A 80 7.38 10.39 -1.18
N ILE A 81 7.68 11.35 -2.06
CA ILE A 81 9.02 11.51 -2.65
C ILE A 81 10.07 11.83 -1.58
N PRO A 82 9.88 12.83 -0.69
CA PRO A 82 10.85 13.13 0.35
C PRO A 82 11.10 11.98 1.33
N ILE A 83 10.06 11.25 1.74
CA ILE A 83 10.21 10.12 2.68
C ILE A 83 10.96 8.97 2.03
N VAL A 84 10.59 8.60 0.80
CA VAL A 84 11.26 7.53 0.05
C VAL A 84 12.73 7.88 -0.17
N GLN A 85 13.02 9.12 -0.57
CA GLN A 85 14.39 9.56 -0.80
C GLN A 85 15.20 9.60 0.50
N LEU A 86 14.62 10.05 1.61
CA LEU A 86 15.29 10.04 2.91
C LEU A 86 15.64 8.61 3.31
N LEU A 87 14.66 7.71 3.29
CA LEU A 87 14.85 6.33 3.75
C LEU A 87 15.80 5.55 2.85
N LEU A 88 15.73 5.72 1.53
CA LEU A 88 16.63 5.05 0.58
C LEU A 88 18.01 5.69 0.51
N GLY A 89 18.10 7.00 0.75
CA GLY A 89 19.36 7.70 0.91
C GLY A 89 20.15 7.23 2.14
N ILE A 90 19.47 6.95 3.26
CA ILE A 90 20.10 6.36 4.45
C ILE A 90 20.67 4.96 4.16
N THR A 91 20.04 4.21 3.25
CA THR A 91 20.54 2.89 2.82
C THR A 91 21.61 2.97 1.70
N GLY A 92 22.04 4.17 1.30
CA GLY A 92 23.06 4.39 0.28
C GLY A 92 22.56 4.30 -1.16
N ILE A 93 21.24 4.23 -1.38
CA ILE A 93 20.62 4.12 -2.70
C ILE A 93 20.22 5.51 -3.19
N ALA A 94 20.97 6.04 -4.16
CA ALA A 94 20.64 7.32 -4.79
C ALA A 94 19.57 7.12 -5.87
N ILE A 95 18.45 7.82 -5.74
CA ILE A 95 17.29 7.67 -6.62
C ILE A 95 17.07 8.93 -7.45
N PRO A 96 16.89 8.82 -8.78
CA PRO A 96 16.58 9.97 -9.61
C PRO A 96 15.20 10.56 -9.26
N TRP A 97 15.18 11.84 -8.89
CA TRP A 97 13.95 12.60 -8.62
C TRP A 97 12.94 12.55 -9.77
N GLY A 98 13.45 12.56 -11.00
CA GLY A 98 12.62 12.52 -12.21
C GLY A 98 11.77 11.27 -12.28
N VAL A 99 12.29 10.10 -11.88
CA VAL A 99 11.54 8.83 -11.93
C VAL A 99 10.44 8.81 -10.88
N LEU A 100 10.75 9.15 -9.62
CA LEU A 100 9.75 9.21 -8.56
C LEU A 100 8.63 10.23 -8.87
N GLY A 101 9.00 11.42 -9.34
CA GLY A 101 8.06 12.45 -9.75
C GLY A 101 7.16 12.01 -10.89
N THR A 102 7.74 11.38 -11.93
CA THR A 102 6.98 10.86 -13.08
C THR A 102 6.00 9.78 -12.64
N SER A 103 6.41 8.86 -11.76
CA SER A 103 5.51 7.83 -11.22
C SER A 103 4.35 8.45 -10.45
N VAL A 104 4.58 9.42 -9.56
CA VAL A 104 3.48 10.09 -8.83
C VAL A 104 2.55 10.82 -9.80
N ILE A 105 3.08 11.50 -10.80
CA ILE A 105 2.26 12.21 -11.80
C ILE A 105 1.39 11.22 -12.58
N VAL A 106 1.99 10.16 -13.12
CA VAL A 106 1.30 9.19 -13.98
C VAL A 106 0.30 8.34 -13.20
N PHE A 107 0.65 7.85 -12.01
CA PHE A 107 -0.17 6.91 -11.25
C PHE A 107 -1.17 7.58 -10.30
N VAL A 108 -0.96 8.85 -9.93
CA VAL A 108 -1.83 9.55 -8.96
C VAL A 108 -2.43 10.81 -9.56
N VAL A 109 -1.60 11.75 -10.02
CA VAL A 109 -2.09 13.08 -10.46
C VAL A 109 -2.99 12.96 -11.70
N VAL A 110 -2.54 12.25 -12.74
CA VAL A 110 -3.29 12.09 -13.99
C VAL A 110 -4.66 11.42 -13.75
N PRO A 111 -4.75 10.27 -13.05
CA PRO A 111 -6.04 9.66 -12.72
C PRO A 111 -6.95 10.55 -11.86
N LEU A 112 -6.39 11.25 -10.88
CA LEU A 112 -7.16 12.14 -9.99
C LEU A 112 -7.76 13.32 -10.77
N VAL A 113 -6.96 13.97 -11.62
CA VAL A 113 -7.40 15.08 -12.47
C VAL A 113 -8.44 14.59 -13.47
N ALA A 114 -8.21 13.47 -14.14
CA ALA A 114 -9.17 12.88 -15.06
C ALA A 114 -10.51 12.53 -14.36
N GLY A 115 -10.44 11.95 -13.16
CA GLY A 115 -11.61 11.66 -12.34
C GLY A 115 -12.38 12.92 -11.94
N TYR A 116 -11.69 13.97 -11.48
CA TYR A 116 -12.30 15.25 -11.11
C TYR A 116 -12.97 15.94 -12.29
N LEU A 117 -12.29 16.01 -13.44
CA LEU A 117 -12.84 16.62 -14.67
C LEU A 117 -14.06 15.84 -15.16
N THR A 118 -13.98 14.50 -15.18
CA THR A 118 -15.09 13.62 -15.56
C THR A 118 -16.29 13.81 -14.64
N HIS A 119 -16.07 13.84 -13.32
CA HIS A 119 -17.11 14.08 -12.32
C HIS A 119 -17.79 15.45 -12.54
N ARG A 120 -17.01 16.52 -12.66
CA ARG A 120 -17.54 17.89 -12.84
C ARG A 120 -18.33 18.03 -14.14
N TRP A 121 -17.82 17.44 -15.23
CA TRP A 121 -18.47 17.50 -16.53
C TRP A 121 -19.76 16.67 -16.59
N LEU A 122 -19.75 15.44 -16.07
CA LEU A 122 -20.93 14.57 -16.07
C LEU A 122 -22.04 15.08 -15.14
N ILE A 123 -21.71 15.60 -13.96
CA ILE A 123 -22.71 16.20 -13.07
C ILE A 123 -23.32 17.44 -13.72
N ARG A 124 -22.50 18.30 -14.33
CA ARG A 124 -23.01 19.51 -15.01
C ARG A 124 -23.90 19.19 -16.21
N SER A 125 -23.62 18.11 -16.94
CA SER A 125 -24.35 17.75 -18.16
C SER A 125 -25.58 16.85 -17.92
N ARG A 126 -25.51 15.92 -16.95
CA ARG A 126 -26.55 14.89 -16.74
C ARG A 126 -27.13 14.84 -15.33
N GLY A 127 -26.62 15.65 -14.41
CA GLY A 127 -27.08 15.71 -13.03
C GLY A 127 -26.54 14.58 -12.14
N GLU A 128 -26.60 14.80 -10.83
CA GLU A 128 -26.04 13.89 -9.82
C GLU A 128 -26.77 12.54 -9.75
N ALA A 129 -28.10 12.54 -9.93
CA ALA A 129 -28.90 11.33 -9.91
C ALA A 129 -28.51 10.35 -11.03
N TRP A 130 -28.26 10.86 -12.24
CA TRP A 130 -27.80 10.03 -13.37
C TRP A 130 -26.38 9.51 -13.14
N PHE A 131 -25.49 10.35 -12.61
CA PHE A 131 -24.12 9.96 -12.29
C PHE A 131 -24.09 8.77 -11.31
N LYS A 132 -24.87 8.83 -10.23
CA LYS A 132 -24.94 7.76 -9.21
C LYS A 132 -25.66 6.51 -9.70
N SER A 133 -26.72 6.64 -10.49
CA SER A 133 -27.56 5.50 -10.89
C SER A 133 -27.11 4.77 -12.17
N ARG A 134 -26.37 5.45 -13.08
CA ARG A 134 -25.97 4.88 -14.38
C ARG A 134 -24.46 4.82 -14.55
N PHE A 135 -23.74 5.92 -14.30
CA PHE A 135 -22.31 5.98 -14.57
C PHE A 135 -21.49 5.18 -13.55
N LEU A 136 -21.67 5.42 -12.24
CA LEU A 136 -20.92 4.69 -11.21
C LEU A 136 -21.12 3.15 -11.27
N PRO A 137 -22.36 2.63 -11.44
CA PRO A 137 -22.56 1.18 -11.55
C PRO A 137 -21.92 0.58 -12.80
N ALA A 138 -21.87 1.31 -13.92
CA ALA A 138 -21.20 0.86 -15.14
C ALA A 138 -19.67 0.89 -15.04
N LEU A 139 -19.11 1.83 -14.27
CA LEU A 139 -17.67 1.96 -14.05
C LEU A 139 -17.12 0.89 -13.08
N LYS A 140 -17.94 0.45 -12.12
CA LYS A 140 -17.56 -0.55 -11.11
C LYS A 140 -16.98 -1.86 -11.70
N PRO A 141 -17.63 -2.55 -12.65
CA PRO A 141 -17.07 -3.77 -13.24
C PRO A 141 -15.78 -3.48 -14.01
N LEU A 142 -15.69 -2.34 -14.71
CA LEU A 142 -14.46 -1.96 -15.42
C LEU A 142 -13.27 -1.78 -14.47
N SER A 143 -13.48 -1.09 -13.33
CA SER A 143 -12.46 -0.90 -12.31
C SER A 143 -11.99 -2.23 -11.72
N ILE A 144 -12.91 -3.15 -11.41
CA ILE A 144 -12.57 -4.47 -10.89
C ILE A 144 -11.80 -5.28 -11.93
N THR A 145 -12.23 -5.28 -13.19
CA THR A 145 -11.53 -5.98 -14.28
C THR A 145 -10.12 -5.42 -14.49
N ALA A 146 -9.94 -4.10 -14.47
CA ALA A 146 -8.63 -3.47 -14.63
C ALA A 146 -7.68 -3.81 -13.45
N LEU A 147 -8.19 -3.78 -12.22
CA LEU A 147 -7.44 -4.19 -11.03
C LEU A 147 -7.00 -5.66 -11.13
N LEU A 148 -7.94 -6.56 -11.42
CA LEU A 148 -7.67 -7.99 -11.54
C LEU A 148 -6.71 -8.28 -12.71
N ALA A 149 -6.88 -7.61 -13.85
CA ALA A 149 -5.96 -7.75 -14.98
C ALA A 149 -4.54 -7.31 -14.60
N THR A 150 -4.40 -6.19 -13.90
CA THR A 150 -3.09 -5.70 -13.42
C THR A 150 -2.44 -6.71 -12.48
N LEU A 151 -3.21 -7.26 -11.54
CA LEU A 151 -2.74 -8.26 -10.60
C LEU A 151 -2.30 -9.55 -11.32
N VAL A 152 -3.12 -10.05 -12.25
CA VAL A 152 -2.79 -11.23 -13.06
C VAL A 152 -1.52 -11.00 -13.88
N LEU A 153 -1.39 -9.86 -14.54
CA LEU A 153 -0.20 -9.54 -15.34
C LEU A 153 1.05 -9.44 -14.47
N LEU A 154 0.96 -8.78 -13.31
CA LEU A 154 2.04 -8.65 -12.35
C LEU A 154 2.54 -10.02 -11.86
N PHE A 155 1.62 -10.92 -11.49
CA PHE A 155 1.98 -12.28 -11.08
C PHE A 155 2.44 -13.14 -12.26
N ALA A 156 1.93 -12.93 -13.47
CA ALA A 156 2.41 -13.64 -14.66
C ALA A 156 3.86 -13.26 -14.99
N PHE A 157 4.21 -11.97 -14.90
CA PHE A 157 5.56 -11.50 -15.15
C PHE A 157 6.56 -11.90 -14.07
N GLN A 158 6.13 -12.03 -12.81
CA GLN A 158 6.98 -12.49 -11.70
C GLN A 158 6.86 -13.99 -11.41
N GLY A 159 6.00 -14.72 -12.11
CA GLY A 159 5.62 -16.09 -11.77
C GLY A 159 6.80 -17.05 -11.77
N GLN A 160 7.69 -16.93 -12.76
CA GLN A 160 8.89 -17.78 -12.84
C GLN A 160 9.82 -17.55 -11.64
N ARG A 161 10.06 -16.29 -11.26
CA ARG A 161 10.85 -15.92 -10.07
C ARG A 161 10.24 -16.47 -8.78
N ILE A 162 8.91 -16.38 -8.67
CA ILE A 162 8.18 -16.89 -7.52
C ILE A 162 8.37 -18.42 -7.38
N LEU A 163 8.41 -19.15 -8.50
CA LEU A 163 8.61 -20.60 -8.51
C LEU A 163 10.07 -20.99 -8.26
N ASP A 164 11.02 -20.25 -8.83
CA ASP A 164 12.45 -20.58 -8.76
C ASP A 164 13.09 -20.18 -7.41
N GLN A 165 12.55 -19.17 -6.72
CA GLN A 165 13.09 -18.62 -5.48
C GLN A 165 12.07 -18.65 -4.31
N PRO A 166 11.55 -19.82 -3.90
CA PRO A 166 10.53 -19.90 -2.86
C PRO A 166 11.04 -19.46 -1.48
N ILE A 167 12.35 -19.63 -1.22
CA ILE A 167 12.99 -19.20 0.03
C ILE A 167 12.92 -17.66 0.15
N ASP A 168 13.19 -16.95 -0.94
CA ASP A 168 13.19 -15.48 -0.96
C ASP A 168 11.80 -14.92 -0.67
N ILE A 169 10.74 -15.57 -1.16
CA ILE A 169 9.35 -15.21 -0.83
C ILE A 169 9.13 -15.28 0.68
N VAL A 170 9.56 -16.36 1.32
CA VAL A 170 9.38 -16.53 2.77
C VAL A 170 10.19 -15.50 3.54
N LEU A 171 11.45 -15.27 3.14
CA LEU A 171 12.32 -14.27 3.75
C LEU A 171 11.75 -12.86 3.63
N ILE A 172 11.10 -12.52 2.51
CA ILE A 172 10.44 -11.21 2.35
C ILE A 172 9.11 -11.17 3.12
N ALA A 173 8.34 -12.26 3.10
CA ALA A 173 7.01 -12.31 3.68
C ALA A 173 7.01 -12.09 5.20
N ILE A 174 8.00 -12.65 5.92
CA ILE A 174 8.11 -12.55 7.37
C ILE A 174 8.20 -11.10 7.87
N PRO A 175 9.19 -10.28 7.46
CA PRO A 175 9.30 -8.90 7.93
C PRO A 175 8.11 -8.04 7.52
N LEU A 176 7.59 -8.20 6.30
CA LEU A 176 6.43 -7.45 5.83
C LEU A 176 5.16 -7.80 6.64
N ALA A 177 4.95 -9.08 6.95
CA ALA A 177 3.85 -9.53 7.78
C ALA A 177 3.97 -8.96 9.20
N LEU A 178 5.14 -9.10 9.83
CA LEU A 178 5.39 -8.57 11.17
C LEU A 178 5.15 -7.07 11.24
N GLN A 179 5.61 -6.32 10.25
CA GLN A 179 5.38 -4.88 10.18
C GLN A 179 3.89 -4.54 10.04
N THR A 180 3.16 -5.29 9.21
CA THR A 180 1.72 -5.09 8.99
C THR A 180 0.95 -5.32 10.31
N TYR A 181 1.24 -6.41 11.01
CA TYR A 181 0.66 -6.67 12.34
C TYR A 181 1.05 -5.61 13.36
N PHE A 182 2.32 -5.20 13.37
CA PHE A 182 2.82 -4.17 14.28
C PHE A 182 2.04 -2.86 14.09
N ILE A 183 1.88 -2.40 12.86
CA ILE A 183 1.15 -1.16 12.55
C ILE A 183 -0.33 -1.29 12.89
N PHE A 184 -0.95 -2.43 12.60
CA PHE A 184 -2.33 -2.67 13.01
C PHE A 184 -2.50 -2.54 14.53
N PHE A 185 -1.70 -3.27 15.31
CA PHE A 185 -1.83 -3.27 16.77
C PHE A 185 -1.43 -1.94 17.39
N LEU A 186 -0.45 -1.24 16.83
CA LEU A 186 -0.07 0.09 17.27
C LEU A 186 -1.21 1.09 17.06
N THR A 187 -1.81 1.07 15.87
CA THR A 187 -2.94 1.95 15.54
C THR A 187 -4.17 1.62 16.36
N TRP A 188 -4.46 0.33 16.54
CA TRP A 188 -5.57 -0.16 17.34
C TRP A 188 -5.42 0.25 18.80
N LYS A 189 -4.27 -0.03 19.42
CA LYS A 189 -3.99 0.35 20.82
C LYS A 189 -3.98 1.87 21.00
N GLY A 190 -3.38 2.60 20.05
CA GLY A 190 -3.41 4.07 20.05
C GLY A 190 -4.83 4.62 19.96
N GLY A 191 -5.65 4.07 19.06
CA GLY A 191 -7.05 4.46 18.94
C GLY A 191 -7.88 4.12 20.17
N ARG A 192 -7.61 2.98 20.83
CA ARG A 192 -8.22 2.61 22.11
C ARG A 192 -7.81 3.54 23.25
N TRP A 193 -6.54 3.94 23.30
CA TRP A 193 -6.03 4.87 24.31
C TRP A 193 -6.61 6.28 24.13
N LEU A 194 -6.87 6.68 22.88
CA LEU A 194 -7.57 7.92 22.53
C LEU A 194 -9.10 7.81 22.62
N GLU A 195 -9.64 6.69 23.15
CA GLU A 195 -11.07 6.44 23.32
C GLU A 195 -11.89 6.57 22.02
N LEU A 196 -11.29 6.26 20.87
CA LEU A 196 -11.98 6.32 19.59
C LEU A 196 -13.08 5.24 19.53
N PRO A 197 -14.27 5.56 19.01
CA PRO A 197 -15.30 4.55 18.77
C PRO A 197 -14.78 3.43 17.87
N TYR A 198 -15.27 2.20 18.07
CA TYR A 198 -14.87 1.05 17.25
C TYR A 198 -14.97 1.33 15.75
N ARG A 199 -16.07 1.99 15.34
CA ARG A 199 -16.35 2.31 13.93
C ARG A 199 -15.32 3.26 13.30
N THR A 200 -14.52 3.95 14.11
CA THR A 200 -13.41 4.81 13.69
C THR A 200 -12.06 4.11 13.85
N CYS A 201 -11.86 3.42 14.98
CA CYS A 201 -10.62 2.75 15.31
C CYS A 201 -10.30 1.56 14.39
N ALA A 202 -11.32 0.74 14.07
CA ALA A 202 -11.18 -0.38 13.15
C ALA A 202 -10.70 0.07 11.75
N PRO A 203 -11.38 1.00 11.05
CA PRO A 203 -10.88 1.48 9.76
C PRO A 203 -9.55 2.22 9.88
N ALA A 204 -9.31 2.99 10.93
CA ALA A 204 -8.01 3.64 11.14
C ALA A 204 -6.86 2.61 11.17
N SER A 205 -7.08 1.48 11.86
CA SER A 205 -6.09 0.41 11.98
C SER A 205 -5.87 -0.33 10.65
N MET A 206 -6.93 -0.52 9.84
CA MET A 206 -6.82 -1.09 8.50
C MET A 206 -6.08 -0.15 7.54
N ILE A 207 -6.42 1.14 7.57
CA ILE A 207 -5.74 2.19 6.79
C ILE A 207 -4.25 2.26 7.14
N GLY A 208 -3.92 2.09 8.42
CA GLY A 208 -2.55 1.98 8.91
C GLY A 208 -1.80 0.82 8.26
N ALA A 209 -2.39 -0.38 8.34
CA ALA A 209 -1.74 -1.62 7.97
C ALA A 209 -1.60 -1.82 6.45
N SER A 210 -2.59 -1.38 5.65
CA SER A 210 -2.62 -1.64 4.21
C SER A 210 -1.65 -0.78 3.40
N ASN A 211 -1.16 -1.32 2.29
CA ASN A 211 -0.20 -0.67 1.38
C ASN A 211 -0.81 -0.37 0.01
N PHE A 212 -0.20 0.56 -0.72
CA PHE A 212 -0.55 0.84 -2.11
C PHE A 212 0.45 0.17 -3.05
N PHE A 213 0.16 -1.07 -3.41
CA PHE A 213 1.09 -1.91 -4.14
C PHE A 213 1.26 -1.49 -5.61
N GLU A 214 0.23 -0.97 -6.26
CA GLU A 214 0.33 -0.59 -7.68
C GLU A 214 1.37 0.50 -7.88
N LEU A 215 1.35 1.53 -7.02
CA LEU A 215 2.36 2.58 -7.03
C LEU A 215 3.75 2.02 -6.67
N ALA A 216 3.84 1.21 -5.61
CA ALA A 216 5.11 0.66 -5.15
C ALA A 216 5.79 -0.22 -6.21
N VAL A 217 5.03 -1.13 -6.84
CA VAL A 217 5.52 -2.03 -7.89
C VAL A 217 5.94 -1.21 -9.12
N ALA A 218 5.13 -0.24 -9.54
CA ALA A 218 5.46 0.59 -10.70
C ALA A 218 6.76 1.38 -10.48
N VAL A 219 6.92 1.97 -9.30
CA VAL A 219 8.15 2.70 -8.92
C VAL A 219 9.35 1.74 -8.83
N ALA A 220 9.17 0.56 -8.23
CA ALA A 220 10.23 -0.44 -8.13
C ALA A 220 10.72 -0.91 -9.51
N ILE A 221 9.79 -1.21 -10.42
CA ILE A 221 10.12 -1.59 -11.80
C ILE A 221 10.80 -0.44 -12.55
N ALA A 222 10.33 0.80 -12.38
CA ALA A 222 10.92 1.96 -13.04
C ALA A 222 12.35 2.28 -12.56
N LEU A 223 12.66 1.97 -11.30
CA LEU A 223 13.96 2.28 -10.68
C LEU A 223 14.97 1.14 -10.79
N PHE A 224 14.54 -0.08 -10.51
CA PHE A 224 15.42 -1.24 -10.36
C PHE A 224 15.22 -2.27 -11.47
N GLY A 225 14.17 -2.10 -12.30
CA GLY A 225 13.83 -3.05 -13.35
C GLY A 225 12.91 -4.18 -12.87
N LEU A 226 12.24 -4.81 -13.83
CA LEU A 226 11.28 -5.89 -13.57
C LEU A 226 11.92 -7.08 -12.85
N ASN A 227 13.17 -7.40 -13.19
CA ASN A 227 13.89 -8.56 -12.67
C ASN A 227 14.68 -8.26 -11.38
N SER A 228 14.43 -7.14 -10.70
CA SER A 228 15.09 -6.82 -9.43
C SER A 228 14.43 -7.51 -8.24
N GLY A 229 15.19 -7.68 -7.16
CA GLY A 229 14.69 -8.05 -5.85
C GLY A 229 13.73 -7.00 -5.28
N ALA A 230 13.92 -5.72 -5.62
CA ALA A 230 13.01 -4.65 -5.20
C ALA A 230 11.60 -4.85 -5.79
N ALA A 231 11.51 -5.17 -7.09
CA ALA A 231 10.25 -5.51 -7.73
C ALA A 231 9.65 -6.78 -7.10
N LEU A 232 10.44 -7.84 -6.89
CA LEU A 232 9.99 -9.06 -6.22
C LEU A 232 9.40 -8.78 -4.83
N ALA A 233 10.08 -7.95 -4.03
CA ALA A 233 9.61 -7.63 -2.68
C ALA A 233 8.26 -6.91 -2.66
N THR A 234 8.01 -6.02 -3.62
CA THR A 234 6.70 -5.37 -3.76
C THR A 234 5.60 -6.36 -4.16
N VAL A 235 5.90 -7.32 -5.03
CA VAL A 235 4.95 -8.37 -5.47
C VAL A 235 4.63 -9.35 -4.35
N VAL A 236 5.65 -9.79 -3.59
CA VAL A 236 5.44 -10.62 -2.40
C VAL A 236 4.57 -9.90 -1.37
N GLY A 237 4.74 -8.58 -1.21
CA GLY A 237 3.85 -7.73 -0.42
C GLY A 237 2.38 -7.91 -0.79
N VAL A 238 2.04 -7.85 -2.09
CA VAL A 238 0.67 -8.08 -2.58
C VAL A 238 0.15 -9.47 -2.23
N LEU A 239 1.00 -10.47 -2.43
CA LEU A 239 0.66 -11.88 -2.20
C LEU A 239 0.23 -12.14 -0.76
N ILE A 240 0.95 -11.54 0.20
CA ILE A 240 0.68 -11.76 1.63
C ILE A 240 -0.33 -10.78 2.21
N GLU A 241 -0.53 -9.61 1.60
CA GLU A 241 -1.35 -8.56 2.18
C GLU A 241 -2.81 -8.99 2.31
N VAL A 242 -3.40 -9.56 1.27
CA VAL A 242 -4.81 -10.01 1.28
C VAL A 242 -5.11 -10.99 2.43
N PRO A 243 -4.39 -12.12 2.59
CA PRO A 243 -4.68 -13.06 3.69
C PRO A 243 -4.43 -12.44 5.07
N ILE A 244 -3.40 -11.60 5.22
CA ILE A 244 -3.13 -10.92 6.50
C ILE A 244 -4.24 -9.92 6.82
N MET A 245 -4.68 -9.12 5.86
CA MET A 245 -5.76 -8.15 6.07
C MET A 245 -7.08 -8.84 6.41
N LEU A 246 -7.42 -9.95 5.77
CA LEU A 246 -8.59 -10.76 6.14
C LEU A 246 -8.49 -11.30 7.58
N HIS A 247 -7.30 -11.73 7.99
CA HIS A 247 -7.06 -12.16 9.36
C HIS A 247 -7.19 -10.99 10.37
N LEU A 248 -6.65 -9.81 10.05
CA LEU A 248 -6.79 -8.60 10.85
C LEU A 248 -8.25 -8.15 10.95
N VAL A 249 -9.02 -8.24 9.88
CA VAL A 249 -10.48 -7.99 9.89
C VAL A 249 -11.17 -8.94 10.87
N ARG A 250 -10.81 -10.23 10.88
CA ARG A 250 -11.35 -11.19 11.85
C ARG A 250 -11.00 -10.77 13.29
N ILE A 251 -9.75 -10.39 13.56
CA ILE A 251 -9.31 -9.91 14.88
C ILE A 251 -10.12 -8.68 15.30
N ALA A 252 -10.24 -7.67 14.44
CA ALA A 252 -11.00 -6.45 14.72
C ALA A 252 -12.45 -6.78 15.10
N LYS A 253 -13.11 -7.65 14.34
CA LYS A 253 -14.49 -8.08 14.63
C LYS A 253 -14.61 -8.82 15.96
N THR A 254 -13.63 -9.65 16.33
CA THR A 254 -13.61 -10.35 17.62
C THR A 254 -13.41 -9.38 18.78
N TRP A 255 -12.63 -8.32 18.59
CA TRP A 255 -12.37 -7.30 19.60
C TRP A 255 -13.32 -6.11 19.52
N LYS A 256 -14.49 -6.31 18.89
CA LYS A 256 -15.49 -5.27 18.75
C LYS A 256 -15.93 -4.77 20.12
N TYR A 257 -15.89 -3.45 20.27
CA TYR A 257 -16.33 -2.73 21.45
C TYR A 257 -17.33 -1.66 21.04
N THR A 258 -17.96 -1.03 22.03
CA THR A 258 -18.91 0.07 21.83
C THR A 258 -18.24 1.32 21.29
#